data_AF-A0A250LGX7-F1
#
_entry.id   AF-A0A250LGX7-F1
#
_cell.length_a   1.000
_cell.length_b   1.000
_cell.length_c   1.000
_cell.angle_alpha   90.00
_cell.angle_beta   90.00
_cell.angle_gamma   90.00
#
_symmetry.space_group_name_H-M   'P 1'
#
loop_
_entity.id
_entity.type
_entity.pdbx_description
1 polymer ?
#
loop_
_entity_poly.entity_id
_entity_poly.type
_entity_poly.pdbx_seq_one_letter_code
_entity_poly.pdbx_strand_id
1 'polypeptide(L)' 'MLAQPRPLPRYIKADNGSEVISKTFDKWAYENGVEIDFSRPGKPTDNAKNESFNGRFRKECLNAHRFLSPEDARRKIEV' A
#
# COMPACT_ATOMS: atom_id res chain seq x y z
N MET A 1 21.11 -3.35 -1.29
CA MET A 1 20.53 -4.69 -1.57
C MET A 1 19.20 -4.43 -2.25
N LEU A 2 19.06 -4.68 -3.55
CA LEU A 2 17.76 -4.49 -4.24
C LEU A 2 16.77 -5.51 -3.65
N ALA A 3 15.60 -5.05 -3.20
CA ALA A 3 14.58 -5.93 -2.63
C ALA A 3 14.31 -7.08 -3.62
N GLN A 4 14.48 -8.32 -3.15
CA GLN A 4 14.21 -9.50 -3.98
C GLN A 4 12.77 -9.47 -4.47
N PRO A 5 12.47 -9.93 -5.71
CA PRO A 5 11.11 -9.96 -6.21
C PRO A 5 10.24 -10.76 -5.24
N ARG A 6 9.25 -10.08 -4.65
CA ARG A 6 8.30 -10.74 -3.75
C ARG A 6 7.37 -11.62 -4.59
N PRO A 7 7.05 -12.84 -4.13
CA PRO A 7 6.05 -13.66 -4.79
C PRO A 7 4.71 -12.91 -4.82
N LEU A 8 3.90 -13.21 -5.84
CA LEU A 8 2.57 -12.64 -5.97
C LEU A 8 1.72 -13.01 -4.75
N PRO A 9 0.99 -12.04 -4.17
CA PRO A 9 0.10 -12.32 -3.05
C PRO A 9 -1.12 -13.11 -3.54
N ARG A 10 -1.69 -13.95 -2.68
CA ARG A 10 -2.96 -14.63 -2.98
C ARG A 10 -4.13 -13.65 -3.04
N TYR A 11 -4.11 -12.62 -2.19
CA TYR A 11 -5.11 -11.57 -2.16
C TYR A 11 -4.51 -10.24 -1.71
N ILE A 12 -5.14 -9.14 -2.12
CA ILE A 12 -4.80 -7.78 -1.73
C ILE A 12 -6.01 -7.16 -1.04
N LYS A 13 -5.82 -6.68 0.19
CA LYS A 13 -6.79 -5.84 0.89
C LYS A 13 -6.73 -4.43 0.29
N ALA A 14 -7.86 -3.94 -0.19
CA ALA A 14 -8.00 -2.61 -0.78
C ALA A 14 -9.12 -1.83 -0.09
N ASP A 15 -9.00 -0.51 -0.02
CA ASP A 15 -10.16 0.33 0.26
C ASP A 15 -10.86 0.72 -1.04
N ASN A 16 -12.02 1.38 -0.92
CA ASN A 16 -12.77 1.88 -2.06
C ASN A 16 -12.25 3.24 -2.56
N GLY A 17 -10.97 3.55 -2.36
CA GLY A 17 -10.35 4.74 -2.91
C GLY A 17 -10.37 4.69 -4.44
N SER A 18 -10.66 5.82 -5.09
CA SER A 18 -10.67 5.91 -6.56
C SER A 18 -9.32 5.56 -7.21
N GLU A 19 -8.23 5.67 -6.45
CA GLU A 19 -6.88 5.26 -6.85
C GLU A 19 -6.74 3.74 -7.00
N VAL A 20 -7.57 2.97 -6.27
CA VAL A 20 -7.52 1.51 -6.22
C VAL A 20 -8.62 0.88 -7.07
N ILE A 21 -9.72 1.60 -7.34
CA ILE A 21 -10.81 1.18 -8.23
C ILE A 21 -10.50 1.56 -9.69
N SER A 22 -9.32 1.20 -10.19
CA SER A 22 -8.97 1.38 -11.61
C SER A 22 -9.18 0.08 -12.39
N LYS A 23 -9.71 0.18 -13.62
CA LYS A 23 -9.84 -0.97 -14.54
C LYS A 23 -8.50 -1.64 -14.83
N THR A 24 -7.42 -0.86 -14.80
CA THR A 24 -6.05 -1.35 -14.98
C THR A 24 -5.62 -2.25 -13.82
N PHE A 25 -5.93 -1.87 -12.59
CA PHE A 25 -5.61 -2.66 -11.40
C PHE A 25 -6.42 -3.96 -11.35
N ASP A 26 -7.71 -3.88 -11.66
CA ASP A 26 -8.60 -5.06 -11.74
C ASP A 26 -8.11 -6.06 -12.80
N LYS A 27 -7.77 -5.57 -13.99
CA LYS A 27 -7.18 -6.39 -15.06
C LYS A 27 -5.88 -7.06 -14.62
N TRP A 28 -4.97 -6.30 -13.99
CA TRP A 28 -3.72 -6.86 -13.50
C TRP A 28 -3.96 -7.98 -12.47
N ALA A 29 -4.87 -7.78 -11.53
CA ALA A 29 -5.18 -8.77 -10.49
C ALA A 29 -5.76 -10.06 -11.12
N TYR A 30 -6.67 -9.91 -12.09
CA TYR A 30 -7.22 -11.02 -12.86
C TYR A 30 -6.13 -11.81 -13.60
N GLU A 31 -5.27 -11.13 -14.36
CA GLU A 31 -4.19 -11.77 -15.14
C GLU A 31 -3.16 -12.50 -14.26
N ASN A 32 -3.01 -12.07 -12.99
CA ASN A 32 -2.06 -12.63 -12.04
C ASN A 32 -2.69 -13.61 -11.03
N GLY A 33 -4.00 -13.89 -11.14
CA GLY A 33 -4.72 -14.76 -10.20
C GLY A 33 -4.75 -14.24 -8.76
N VAL A 34 -4.71 -12.92 -8.59
CA VAL A 34 -4.73 -12.24 -7.29
C VAL A 34 -6.15 -11.79 -6.99
N GLU A 35 -6.69 -12.16 -5.82
CA GLU A 35 -8.01 -11.71 -5.38
C GLU A 35 -7.93 -10.30 -4.76
N ILE A 36 -8.87 -9.41 -5.08
CA ILE A 36 -8.99 -8.10 -4.42
C ILE A 36 -10.12 -8.16 -3.39
N ASP A 37 -9.76 -7.97 -2.12
CA ASP A 37 -10.68 -7.92 -0.99
C ASP A 37 -10.91 -6.46 -0.58
N PHE A 38 -11.98 -5.87 -1.13
CA PHE A 38 -12.36 -4.49 -0.85
C PHE A 38 -12.99 -4.34 0.54
N SER A 39 -12.66 -3.24 1.23
CA SER A 39 -13.32 -2.87 2.47
C SER A 39 -14.83 -2.72 2.28
N ARG A 40 -15.61 -3.20 3.24
CA ARG A 40 -17.08 -3.11 3.13
C ARG A 40 -17.55 -1.69 3.44
N PRO A 41 -18.52 -1.15 2.69
CA PRO A 41 -19.16 0.12 3.02
C PRO A 41 -19.69 0.13 4.46
N GLY A 42 -19.39 1.19 5.21
CA GLY A 42 -19.81 1.32 6.61
C GLY A 42 -19.02 0.43 7.60
N LYS A 43 -17.92 -0.20 7.18
CA LYS A 43 -17.05 -1.00 8.07
C LYS A 43 -15.62 -0.46 8.16
N PRO A 44 -15.38 0.62 8.94
CA PRO A 44 -14.04 1.23 9.07
C PRO A 44 -12.96 0.25 9.56
N THR A 45 -13.36 -0.74 10.36
CA THR A 45 -12.42 -1.73 10.90
C THR A 45 -11.77 -2.63 9.86
N ASP A 46 -12.34 -2.75 8.65
CA ASP A 46 -11.74 -3.52 7.55
C ASP A 46 -10.44 -2.85 7.05
N ASN A 47 -10.27 -1.53 7.23
CA ASN A 47 -9.08 -0.76 6.84
C ASN A 47 -8.14 -0.42 8.01
N ALA A 48 -8.50 -0.79 9.25
CA ALA A 48 -7.82 -0.32 10.46
C ALA A 48 -6.30 -0.59 10.48
N LYS A 49 -5.85 -1.70 9.88
CA LYS A 49 -4.41 -2.02 9.79
C LYS A 49 -3.67 -1.05 8.87
N ASN A 50 -4.24 -0.75 7.70
CA ASN A 50 -3.66 0.18 6.74
C ASN A 50 -3.65 1.61 7.32
N GLU A 51 -4.74 2.02 7.97
CA GLU A 51 -4.82 3.33 8.64
C GLU A 51 -3.82 3.45 9.79
N SER A 52 -3.70 2.42 10.63
CA SER A 52 -2.73 2.39 11.72
C SER A 52 -1.30 2.46 11.20
N PHE A 53 -0.98 1.70 10.14
CA PHE A 53 0.32 1.75 9.49
C PHE A 53 0.61 3.13 8.92
N ASN A 54 -0.30 3.71 8.14
CA ASN A 54 -0.11 5.02 7.52
C ASN A 54 0.03 6.13 8.56
N GLY A 55 -0.77 6.08 9.63
CA GLY A 55 -0.67 7.03 10.75
C GLY A 55 0.67 6.93 11.46
N ARG A 56 1.12 5.71 11.75
CA ARG A 56 2.42 5.47 12.40
C ARG A 56 3.58 5.88 11.51
N PHE A 57 3.58 5.47 10.25
CA PHE A 57 4.62 5.80 9.28
C PHE A 57 4.72 7.32 9.08
N ARG A 58 3.58 8.02 9.02
CA ARG A 58 3.57 9.48 8.95
C ARG A 58 4.20 10.12 10.17
N LYS A 59 3.84 9.66 11.36
CA LYS A 59 4.36 10.21 12.62
C LYS A 59 5.84 9.92 12.83
N GLU A 60 6.24 8.67 12.63
CA GLU A 60 7.57 8.18 13.02
C GLU A 60 8.61 8.35 11.91
N CYS A 61 8.21 8.34 10.64
CA CYS A 61 9.13 8.49 9.52
C CYS A 61 8.94 9.84 8.81
N LEU A 62 7.76 10.09 8.22
CA LEU A 62 7.59 11.22 7.30
C LEU A 62 7.71 12.59 7.98
N ASN A 63 7.18 12.73 9.21
CA ASN A 63 7.28 13.96 9.97
C ASN A 63 8.67 14.14 10.62
N ALA A 64 9.41 13.05 10.84
CA ALA A 64 10.72 13.07 11.46
C ALA A 64 11.85 13.40 10.46
N HIS A 65 11.63 13.20 9.16
CA HIS A 65 12.65 13.36 8.14
C HIS A 65 12.28 14.44 7.13
N ARG A 66 13.26 15.27 6.75
CA ARG A 66 13.20 16.06 5.51
C ARG A 66 13.71 15.20 4.37
N PHE A 67 12.98 15.19 3.26
CA PHE A 67 13.36 14.50 2.03
C PHE A 67 13.81 15.54 1.01
N LEU A 68 15.02 15.38 0.49
CA LEU A 68 15.62 16.31 -0.47
C LEU A 68 15.39 15.88 -1.92
N SER A 69 15.19 14.57 -2.14
CA SER A 69 14.86 13.98 -3.43
C SER A 69 14.14 12.63 -3.25
N PRO A 70 13.53 12.07 -4.30
CA PRO A 70 12.99 10.72 -4.28
C PRO A 70 14.04 9.65 -3.94
N GLU A 71 15.30 9.80 -4.39
CA GLU A 71 16.35 8.85 -4.03
C GLU A 71 16.74 8.94 -2.55
N ASP A 72 16.76 10.15 -1.99
CA ASP A 72 16.98 10.38 -0.56
C ASP A 72 15.85 9.77 0.29
N ALA A 73 14.60 9.91 -0.15
CA ALA A 73 13.45 9.25 0.47
C ALA A 73 13.58 7.73 0.43
N ARG A 74 13.96 7.17 -0.72
CA ARG A 74 14.13 5.73 -0.88
C ARG A 74 15.20 5.18 0.07
N ARG A 75 16.36 5.85 0.18
CA ARG A 75 17.41 5.46 1.14
C ARG A 75 16.97 5.54 2.60
N LYS A 76 16.13 6.52 2.96
CA LYS A 76 15.66 6.72 4.34
C LYS A 76 14.52 5.77 4.73
N ILE A 77 13.74 5.29 3.75
CA ILE A 77 12.56 4.43 3.97
C ILE A 77 12.94 2.95 3.85
N GLU A 78 13.89 2.58 2.99
CA GLU A 78 14.33 1.19 2.77
C GLU A 78 15.39 0.70 3.78
N VAL A 79 15.57 1.39 4.92
CA VAL A 79 16.52 1.00 5.99
C VAL A 79 15.99 -0.17 6.82
#